data_AF-A0A401GVC1-F1
#
_entry.id   AF-A0A401GVC1-F1
#
_cell.length_a   1.000
_cell.length_b   1.000
_cell.length_c   1.000
_cell.angle_alpha   90.00
_cell.angle_beta   90.00
_cell.angle_gamma   90.00
#
_symmetry.space_group_name_H-M   'P 1'
#
loop_
_entity.id
_entity.type
_entity.pdbx_description
1 polymer ?
#
loop_
_entity_poly.entity_id
_entity_poly.type
_entity_poly.pdbx_seq_one_letter_code
_entity_poly.pdbx_strand_id
1 'polypeptide(L)'
;MNQIVSRKKGSSVPSDRIPPPVRSQAKNKGSGKQAEPLKSKEVRRLEGLRDALVGATLREPDPKGGCFCQAQMHVLSPYTPICQNCGLVLCELHLPLYACPHCKSPLLTPAARDGLVTMLETQITDTLAKEQDERERLLQEARVAAGAFPALTAAAAPPTDTLSSHPTNQTHKILSLNSKTKKVTVSSFTSPAKSRSASRDCAAKEADKEQARRVPPPPPEVEFVKAAPDPLRPWANLRGTSVTYVPAPKVMAILGPKSSSS
;
A
#
# COMPACT_ATOMS: atom_id res chain seq x y z
N MET A 1 -68.50 1.78 63.29
CA MET A 1 -67.68 1.28 62.17
C MET A 1 -67.06 2.46 61.45
N ASN A 2 -65.80 2.75 61.77
CA ASN A 2 -64.95 3.68 61.04
C ASN A 2 -64.42 2.97 59.79
N GLN A 3 -64.39 3.64 58.63
CA GLN A 3 -63.22 3.69 57.75
C GLN A 3 -63.23 4.99 56.93
N ILE A 4 -62.02 5.49 56.71
CA ILE A 4 -61.63 6.81 56.23
C ILE A 4 -61.00 6.63 54.84
N VAL A 5 -60.85 7.75 54.11
CA VAL A 5 -59.86 8.05 53.03
C VAL A 5 -60.07 7.32 51.68
N SER A 6 -59.74 7.87 50.51
CA SER A 6 -58.81 8.96 50.18
C SER A 6 -59.14 9.56 48.80
N ARG A 7 -58.92 10.87 48.68
CA ARG A 7 -59.06 11.65 47.43
C ARG A 7 -58.00 11.20 46.39
N LYS A 8 -58.43 10.98 45.15
CA LYS A 8 -57.55 10.89 43.97
C LYS A 8 -56.86 12.23 43.74
N LYS A 9 -55.57 12.33 44.08
CA LYS A 9 -54.64 13.31 43.48
C LYS A 9 -53.77 12.55 42.50
N GLY A 10 -53.85 12.92 41.22
CA GLY A 10 -52.96 12.42 40.19
C GLY A 10 -51.52 12.83 40.50
N SER A 11 -50.68 11.85 40.78
CA SER A 11 -49.23 12.00 40.76
C SER A 11 -48.77 11.92 39.31
N SER A 12 -48.63 13.06 38.64
CA SER A 12 -47.85 13.12 37.40
C SER A 12 -46.36 13.07 37.77
N VAL A 13 -45.80 11.87 37.78
CA VAL A 13 -44.35 11.73 37.67
C VAL A 13 -44.02 12.07 36.21
N PRO A 14 -43.22 13.11 35.90
CA PRO A 14 -42.74 13.29 34.54
C PRO A 14 -41.85 12.08 34.23
N SER A 15 -42.40 11.16 33.44
CA SER A 15 -41.64 10.06 32.89
C SER A 15 -40.49 10.67 32.10
N ASP A 16 -39.28 10.44 32.61
CA ASP A 16 -37.99 10.75 32.01
C ASP A 16 -37.82 9.91 30.74
N ARG A 17 -38.66 10.19 29.74
CA ARG A 17 -38.57 9.61 28.41
C ARG A 17 -37.42 10.33 27.73
N ILE A 18 -36.26 9.70 27.75
CA ILE A 18 -35.18 9.95 26.81
C ILE A 18 -35.82 9.93 25.41
N PRO A 19 -35.87 11.07 24.69
CA PRO A 19 -36.40 11.06 23.34
C PRO A 19 -35.48 10.18 22.48
N PRO A 20 -36.02 9.29 21.63
CA PRO A 20 -35.20 8.55 20.69
C PRO A 20 -34.43 9.56 19.82
N PRO A 21 -33.16 9.28 19.47
CA PRO A 21 -32.37 10.22 18.70
C PRO A 21 -33.09 10.50 17.38
N VAL A 22 -33.50 11.76 17.22
CA VAL A 22 -34.10 12.24 15.99
C VAL A 22 -33.01 12.16 14.94
N ARG A 23 -33.11 11.13 14.09
CA ARG A 23 -32.22 10.91 12.95
C ARG A 23 -32.46 12.08 11.99
N SER A 24 -31.62 13.10 12.05
CA SER A 24 -31.60 14.17 11.07
C SER A 24 -31.36 13.55 9.70
N GLN A 25 -32.42 13.48 8.91
CA GLN A 25 -32.36 13.09 7.51
C GLN A 25 -31.59 14.18 6.76
N ALA A 26 -30.28 13.99 6.64
CA ALA A 26 -29.49 14.65 5.63
C ALA A 26 -30.00 14.19 4.26
N LYS A 27 -30.66 15.11 3.57
CA LYS A 27 -31.18 14.97 2.21
C LYS A 27 -30.00 14.89 1.23
N ASN A 28 -29.39 13.72 1.11
CA ASN A 28 -28.41 13.44 0.05
C ASN A 28 -29.15 12.92 -1.18
N LYS A 29 -29.36 13.84 -2.13
CA LYS A 29 -29.70 13.54 -3.52
C LYS A 29 -28.39 13.16 -4.24
N GLY A 30 -28.06 11.87 -4.20
CA GLY A 30 -26.95 11.28 -4.93
C GLY A 30 -27.29 9.82 -5.22
N SER A 31 -27.34 9.46 -6.50
CA SER A 31 -27.75 8.17 -7.04
C SER A 31 -27.18 6.98 -6.26
N GLY A 32 -28.06 6.25 -5.58
CA GLY A 32 -27.76 4.93 -5.05
C GLY A 32 -27.57 3.93 -6.19
N LYS A 33 -26.34 3.82 -6.69
CA LYS A 33 -25.86 2.49 -7.06
C LYS A 33 -25.56 1.81 -5.73
N GLN A 34 -26.23 0.68 -5.46
CA GLN A 34 -25.80 -0.19 -4.38
C GLN A 34 -24.33 -0.47 -4.61
N ALA A 35 -23.49 0.11 -3.75
CA ALA A 35 -22.07 -0.17 -3.77
C ALA A 35 -21.95 -1.60 -3.26
N GLU A 36 -21.99 -2.55 -4.20
CA GLU A 36 -21.47 -3.88 -3.98
C GLU A 36 -20.13 -3.73 -3.25
N PRO A 37 -19.85 -4.53 -2.21
CA PRO A 37 -18.60 -4.42 -1.46
C PRO A 37 -17.46 -4.40 -2.47
N LEU A 38 -16.71 -3.29 -2.47
CA LEU A 38 -15.66 -3.06 -3.46
C LEU A 38 -14.71 -4.26 -3.41
N LYS A 39 -14.76 -5.11 -4.44
CA LYS A 39 -13.83 -6.25 -4.60
C LYS A 39 -12.40 -5.78 -4.33
N SER A 40 -11.60 -6.61 -3.66
CA SER A 40 -10.21 -6.25 -3.39
C SER A 40 -9.46 -5.92 -4.67
N LYS A 41 -8.37 -5.16 -4.50
CA LYS A 41 -7.47 -4.82 -5.60
C LYS A 41 -6.92 -6.08 -6.28
N GLU A 42 -6.69 -7.14 -5.52
CA GLU A 42 -6.15 -8.39 -6.07
C GLU A 42 -7.18 -9.12 -6.93
N VAL A 43 -8.42 -9.25 -6.48
CA VAL A 43 -9.49 -9.87 -7.29
C VAL A 43 -9.65 -9.10 -8.62
N ARG A 44 -9.64 -7.77 -8.58
CA ARG A 44 -9.71 -6.95 -9.80
C ARG A 44 -8.50 -7.16 -10.71
N ARG A 45 -7.31 -7.35 -10.15
CA ARG A 45 -6.08 -7.64 -10.91
C ARG A 45 -6.18 -8.99 -11.61
N LEU A 46 -6.61 -10.03 -10.89
CA LEU A 46 -6.79 -11.38 -11.43
C LEU A 46 -7.91 -11.44 -12.48
N GLU A 47 -9.05 -10.80 -12.22
CA GLU A 47 -10.17 -10.68 -13.18
C GLU A 47 -9.72 -9.97 -14.45
N GLY A 48 -9.00 -8.84 -14.32
CA GLY A 48 -8.46 -8.11 -15.46
C GLY A 48 -7.47 -8.93 -16.27
N LEU A 49 -6.62 -9.72 -15.61
CA LEU A 49 -5.67 -10.61 -16.29
C LEU A 49 -6.39 -11.75 -17.03
N ARG A 50 -7.39 -12.38 -16.40
CA ARG A 50 -8.23 -13.42 -17.01
C ARG A 50 -8.93 -12.87 -18.26
N ASP A 51 -9.61 -11.74 -18.13
CA ASP A 51 -10.37 -11.14 -19.23
C ASP A 51 -9.46 -10.75 -20.39
N ALA A 52 -8.26 -10.23 -20.07
CA ALA A 52 -7.25 -9.95 -21.07
C ALA A 52 -6.74 -11.22 -21.76
N LEU A 53 -6.52 -12.31 -21.04
CA LEU A 53 -6.08 -13.59 -21.63
C LEU A 53 -7.14 -14.22 -22.54
N VAL A 54 -8.41 -14.11 -22.18
CA VAL A 54 -9.53 -14.61 -22.99
C VAL A 54 -9.67 -13.79 -24.28
N GLY A 55 -9.50 -12.46 -24.18
CA GLY A 55 -9.60 -11.56 -25.33
C GLY A 55 -8.34 -11.46 -26.21
N ALA A 56 -7.18 -11.91 -25.72
CA ALA A 56 -5.90 -11.72 -26.41
C ALA A 56 -5.64 -12.78 -27.49
N THR A 57 -5.01 -12.34 -28.58
CA THR A 57 -4.54 -13.17 -29.69
C THR A 57 -3.14 -13.77 -29.44
N LEU A 58 -2.49 -13.43 -28.32
CA LEU A 58 -1.13 -13.85 -27.89
C LEU A 58 0.02 -13.45 -28.83
N ARG A 59 -0.26 -12.79 -29.95
CA ARG A 59 0.73 -12.37 -30.95
C ARG A 59 1.06 -10.89 -30.88
N GLU A 60 0.28 -10.13 -30.12
CA GLU A 60 0.50 -8.70 -29.99
C GLU A 60 1.78 -8.43 -29.19
N PRO A 61 2.68 -7.56 -29.69
CA PRO A 61 3.80 -7.08 -28.89
C PRO A 61 3.29 -6.25 -27.71
N ASP A 62 4.05 -6.23 -26.62
CA ASP A 62 3.75 -5.33 -25.50
C ASP A 62 3.81 -3.87 -25.99
N PRO A 63 2.76 -3.05 -25.80
CA PRO A 63 2.73 -1.65 -26.25
C PRO A 63 3.86 -0.81 -25.66
N LYS A 64 4.44 -1.24 -24.53
CA LYS A 64 5.59 -0.60 -23.90
C LYS A 64 6.94 -1.19 -24.36
N GLY A 65 6.95 -2.01 -25.41
CA GLY A 65 8.16 -2.59 -26.02
C GLY A 65 8.73 -3.81 -25.31
N GLY A 66 8.02 -4.37 -24.33
CA GLY A 66 8.52 -5.47 -23.48
C GLY A 66 9.55 -4.99 -22.45
N CYS A 67 10.01 -5.90 -21.59
CA CYS A 67 11.10 -5.62 -20.65
C CYS A 67 12.41 -6.21 -21.18
N PHE A 68 13.39 -5.34 -21.43
CA PHE A 68 14.78 -5.75 -21.62
C PHE A 68 15.50 -5.46 -20.31
N CYS A 69 15.64 -6.48 -19.45
CA CYS A 69 16.17 -6.30 -18.11
C CYS A 69 17.58 -5.66 -18.08
N GLN A 70 18.35 -5.66 -19.19
CA GLN A 70 19.67 -5.00 -19.30
C GLN A 70 20.58 -5.31 -18.08
N ALA A 71 20.65 -6.58 -17.67
CA ALA A 71 21.36 -7.07 -16.49
C ALA A 71 20.86 -6.55 -15.12
N GLN A 72 19.67 -5.95 -15.04
CA GLN A 72 18.99 -5.64 -13.79
C GLN A 72 18.25 -6.88 -13.25
N MET A 73 18.21 -6.98 -11.92
CA MET A 73 17.48 -8.05 -11.24
C MET A 73 16.00 -7.67 -11.15
N HIS A 74 15.14 -8.51 -11.71
CA HIS A 74 13.69 -8.43 -11.59
C HIS A 74 13.13 -9.78 -11.15
N VAL A 75 11.98 -9.76 -10.48
CA VAL A 75 11.24 -10.97 -10.16
C VAL A 75 10.80 -11.65 -11.46
N LEU A 76 10.94 -12.97 -11.51
CA LEU A 76 10.50 -13.76 -12.66
C LEU A 76 8.99 -13.67 -12.83
N SER A 77 8.51 -13.74 -14.08
CA SER A 77 7.08 -13.79 -14.33
C SER A 77 6.47 -15.03 -13.65
N PRO A 78 5.42 -14.87 -12.82
CA PRO A 78 4.84 -15.99 -12.07
C PRO A 78 4.14 -17.01 -12.98
N TYR A 79 3.74 -16.59 -14.18
CA TYR A 79 2.98 -17.42 -15.11
C TYR A 79 3.81 -17.93 -16.29
N THR A 80 4.75 -17.12 -16.79
CA THR A 80 5.57 -17.44 -17.97
C THR A 80 7.02 -17.00 -17.77
N PRO A 81 7.80 -17.70 -16.93
CA PRO A 81 9.16 -17.29 -16.58
C PRO A 81 10.18 -17.47 -17.73
N ILE A 82 9.86 -18.30 -18.73
CA ILE A 82 10.72 -18.57 -19.88
C ILE A 82 9.91 -18.68 -21.16
N CYS A 83 10.43 -18.14 -22.26
CA CYS A 83 9.87 -18.36 -23.59
C CYS A 83 10.25 -19.76 -24.10
N GLN A 84 9.25 -20.58 -24.43
CA GLN A 84 9.46 -21.94 -24.91
C GLN A 84 10.08 -22.02 -26.31
N ASN A 85 10.05 -20.93 -27.09
CA ASN A 85 10.60 -20.90 -28.45
C ASN A 85 12.08 -20.50 -28.50
N CYS A 86 12.48 -19.47 -27.75
CA CYS A 86 13.85 -18.94 -27.81
C CYS A 86 14.61 -18.98 -26.48
N GLY A 87 14.00 -19.50 -25.41
CA GLY A 87 14.64 -19.63 -24.10
C GLY A 87 14.87 -18.30 -23.35
N LEU A 88 14.30 -17.18 -23.82
CA LEU A 88 14.44 -15.91 -23.12
C LEU A 88 13.73 -15.97 -21.76
N VAL A 89 14.47 -15.63 -20.69
CA VAL A 89 13.91 -15.50 -19.33
C VAL A 89 13.13 -14.19 -19.23
N LEU A 90 11.89 -14.28 -18.72
CA LEU A 90 10.93 -13.19 -18.67
C LEU A 90 10.64 -12.80 -17.21
N CYS A 91 10.63 -11.50 -16.95
CA CYS A 91 10.31 -10.94 -15.65
C CYS A 91 8.82 -10.59 -15.53
N GLU A 92 8.38 -10.28 -14.33
CA GLU A 92 6.99 -9.90 -14.00
C GLU A 92 6.46 -8.72 -14.82
N LEU A 93 7.34 -7.86 -15.31
CA LEU A 93 6.97 -6.74 -16.18
C LEU A 93 6.38 -7.21 -17.53
N HIS A 94 6.71 -8.42 -17.97
CA HIS A 94 6.19 -8.99 -19.21
C HIS A 94 5.02 -9.92 -18.91
N LEU A 95 3.81 -9.44 -19.26
CA LEU A 95 2.57 -10.17 -19.05
C LEU A 95 2.43 -11.33 -20.03
N PRO A 96 1.80 -12.46 -19.61
CA PRO A 96 1.66 -13.67 -20.42
C PRO A 96 0.78 -13.49 -21.67
N LEU A 97 0.08 -12.37 -21.77
CA LEU A 97 -0.83 -12.02 -22.86
C LEU A 97 -0.12 -11.46 -24.10
N TYR A 98 1.14 -11.03 -23.97
CA TYR A 98 1.92 -10.46 -25.07
C TYR A 98 2.89 -11.49 -25.69
N ALA A 99 3.31 -11.22 -26.92
CA ALA A 99 4.33 -12.00 -27.61
C ALA A 99 5.73 -11.75 -27.04
N CYS A 100 6.62 -12.74 -27.21
CA CYS A 100 8.01 -12.65 -26.77
C CYS A 100 8.72 -11.43 -27.41
N PRO A 101 9.44 -10.59 -26.63
CA PRO A 101 10.13 -9.42 -27.18
C PRO A 101 11.29 -9.78 -28.13
N HIS A 102 11.84 -10.99 -28.04
CA HIS A 102 12.98 -11.43 -28.86
C HIS A 102 12.54 -12.13 -30.15
N CYS A 103 11.75 -13.20 -30.06
CA CYS A 103 11.37 -14.00 -31.23
C CYS A 103 9.95 -13.71 -31.74
N LYS A 104 9.17 -12.85 -31.07
CA LYS A 104 7.78 -12.50 -31.42
C LYS A 104 6.81 -13.70 -31.47
N SER A 105 7.21 -14.84 -30.91
CA SER A 105 6.33 -16.01 -30.79
C SER A 105 5.37 -15.82 -29.61
N PRO A 106 4.18 -16.45 -29.66
CA PRO A 106 3.30 -16.51 -28.49
C PRO A 106 4.02 -17.24 -27.35
N LEU A 107 3.87 -16.72 -26.12
CA LEU A 107 4.48 -17.32 -24.94
C LEU A 107 3.75 -18.56 -24.44
N LEU A 108 2.44 -18.57 -24.65
CA LEU A 108 1.56 -19.65 -24.24
C LEU A 108 1.04 -20.38 -25.47
N THR A 109 1.03 -21.71 -25.39
CA THR A 109 0.24 -22.53 -26.30
C THR A 109 -1.25 -22.36 -25.96
N PRO A 110 -2.18 -22.62 -26.91
CA PRO A 110 -3.61 -22.51 -26.63
C PRO A 110 -4.05 -23.32 -25.41
N ALA A 111 -3.56 -24.56 -25.28
CA ALA A 111 -3.85 -25.41 -24.12
C ALA A 111 -3.28 -24.85 -22.80
N ALA A 112 -2.06 -24.30 -22.83
CA ALA A 112 -1.46 -23.67 -21.65
C ALA A 112 -2.19 -22.37 -21.26
N ARG A 113 -2.70 -21.62 -22.24
CA ARG A 113 -3.54 -20.45 -22.00
C ARG A 113 -4.83 -20.85 -21.28
N ASP A 114 -5.53 -21.85 -21.79
CA ASP A 114 -6.79 -22.29 -21.18
C ASP A 114 -6.54 -22.86 -19.77
N GLY A 115 -5.45 -23.61 -19.58
CA GLY A 115 -4.99 -24.03 -18.26
C GLY A 115 -4.71 -22.85 -17.31
N LEU A 116 -4.06 -21.79 -17.80
CA LEU A 116 -3.81 -20.58 -17.01
C LEU A 116 -5.11 -19.84 -16.66
N VAL A 117 -6.07 -19.78 -17.57
CA VAL A 117 -7.39 -19.18 -17.31
C VAL A 117 -8.12 -19.94 -16.20
N THR A 118 -8.16 -21.27 -16.25
CA THR A 118 -8.79 -22.08 -15.19
C THR A 118 -8.08 -21.89 -13.85
N MET A 119 -6.75 -21.82 -13.83
CA MET A 119 -5.99 -21.54 -12.62
C MET A 119 -6.31 -20.15 -12.06
N LEU A 120 -6.42 -19.11 -12.90
CA LEU A 120 -6.82 -17.77 -12.45
C LEU A 120 -8.24 -17.76 -11.89
N GLU A 121 -9.17 -18.50 -12.51
CA GLU A 121 -10.54 -18.64 -11.99
C GLU A 121 -10.56 -19.27 -10.60
N THR A 122 -9.79 -20.34 -10.37
CA THR A 122 -9.67 -20.95 -9.02
C THR A 122 -9.05 -19.98 -8.01
N GLN A 123 -8.03 -19.21 -8.39
CA GLN A 123 -7.44 -18.19 -7.52
C GLN A 123 -8.44 -17.08 -7.18
N ILE A 124 -9.27 -16.67 -8.14
CA ILE A 124 -10.34 -15.68 -7.90
C ILE A 124 -11.38 -16.23 -6.93
N THR A 125 -11.82 -17.48 -7.09
CA THR A 125 -12.79 -18.08 -6.16
C THR A 125 -12.22 -18.23 -4.76
N ASP A 126 -10.97 -18.65 -4.64
CA ASP A 126 -10.30 -18.82 -3.35
C ASP A 126 -10.07 -17.49 -2.62
N THR A 127 -9.69 -16.44 -3.36
CA THR A 127 -9.51 -15.10 -2.78
C THR A 127 -10.84 -14.50 -2.34
N LEU A 128 -11.90 -14.67 -3.14
CA LEU A 128 -13.25 -14.23 -2.75
C LEU A 128 -13.76 -14.97 -1.50
N ALA A 129 -13.54 -16.29 -1.40
CA ALA A 129 -13.92 -17.07 -0.23
C ALA A 129 -13.21 -16.56 1.03
N LYS A 130 -11.88 -16.35 0.97
CA LYS A 130 -11.10 -15.80 2.10
C LYS A 130 -11.60 -14.42 2.52
N GLU A 131 -11.91 -13.55 1.57
CA GLU A 131 -12.46 -12.23 1.89
C GLU A 131 -13.84 -12.29 2.53
N GLN A 132 -14.67 -13.26 2.15
CA GLN A 132 -15.98 -13.46 2.78
C GLN A 132 -15.82 -13.96 4.21
N ASP A 133 -14.96 -14.96 4.43
CA ASP A 133 -14.65 -15.48 5.76
C ASP A 133 -14.11 -14.38 6.68
N GLU A 134 -13.16 -13.57 6.21
CA GLU A 134 -12.62 -12.44 6.98
C GLU A 134 -13.71 -11.42 7.34
N ARG A 135 -14.63 -11.10 6.40
CA ARG A 135 -15.76 -10.21 6.68
C ARG A 135 -16.67 -10.79 7.75
N GLU A 136 -16.99 -12.07 7.67
CA GLU A 136 -17.84 -12.74 8.67
C GLU A 136 -17.18 -12.77 10.05
N ARG A 137 -15.87 -13.05 10.12
CA ARG A 137 -15.11 -13.00 11.37
C ARG A 137 -15.13 -11.61 12.00
N LEU A 138 -14.88 -10.56 11.22
CA LEU A 138 -14.93 -9.18 11.72
C LEU A 138 -16.34 -8.79 12.21
N LEU A 139 -17.40 -9.24 11.54
CA LEU A 139 -18.78 -9.00 11.98
C LEU A 139 -19.11 -9.74 13.29
N GLN A 140 -18.65 -10.99 13.43
CA GLN A 140 -18.81 -11.76 14.67
C GLN A 140 -18.03 -11.11 15.82
N GLU A 141 -16.78 -10.71 15.60
CA GLU A 141 -15.95 -10.00 16.58
C GLU A 141 -16.59 -8.67 17.00
N ALA A 142 -17.12 -7.89 16.05
CA ALA A 142 -17.84 -6.65 16.36
C ALA A 142 -19.11 -6.90 17.19
N ARG A 143 -19.84 -7.99 16.90
CA ARG A 143 -21.03 -8.39 17.69
C ARG A 143 -20.63 -8.80 19.11
N VAL A 144 -19.57 -9.60 19.24
CA VAL A 144 -19.03 -10.01 20.55
C VAL A 144 -18.55 -8.80 21.33
N ALA A 145 -17.84 -7.86 20.70
CA ALA A 145 -17.35 -6.64 21.33
C ALA A 145 -18.49 -5.69 21.74
N ALA A 146 -19.56 -5.58 20.95
CA ALA A 146 -20.74 -4.77 21.31
C ALA A 146 -21.58 -5.39 22.43
N GLY A 147 -21.63 -6.72 22.50
CA GLY A 147 -22.27 -7.47 23.59
C GLY A 147 -21.38 -7.64 24.82
N ALA A 148 -20.07 -7.41 24.70
CA ALA A 148 -19.13 -7.43 25.80
C ALA A 148 -19.36 -6.18 26.65
N PHE A 149 -19.91 -6.39 27.85
CA PHE A 149 -19.90 -5.36 28.89
C PHE A 149 -18.44 -4.92 29.11
N PRO A 150 -18.13 -3.62 29.21
CA PRO A 150 -16.77 -3.15 29.44
C PRO A 150 -16.20 -3.89 30.65
N ALA A 151 -15.21 -4.76 30.42
CA ALA A 151 -14.68 -5.60 31.48
C ALA A 151 -14.04 -4.68 32.54
N LEU A 152 -14.69 -4.57 33.70
CA LEU A 152 -14.16 -3.88 34.88
C LEU A 152 -13.10 -4.75 35.56
N THR A 153 -12.10 -5.22 34.81
CA THR A 153 -10.91 -5.86 35.38
C THR A 153 -9.82 -4.81 35.58
N ALA A 154 -10.04 -3.94 36.56
CA ALA A 154 -9.04 -3.06 37.14
C ALA A 154 -9.25 -2.94 38.65
N ALA A 155 -9.22 -4.07 39.35
CA ALA A 155 -9.09 -4.13 40.81
C ALA A 155 -8.30 -5.40 41.22
N ALA A 156 -7.18 -5.65 40.55
CA ALA A 156 -6.12 -6.54 41.04
C ALA A 156 -4.84 -6.22 40.25
N ALA A 157 -4.12 -5.17 40.68
CA ALA A 157 -2.70 -5.00 40.35
C ALA A 157 -1.89 -5.21 41.64
N PRO A 158 -0.61 -5.58 41.54
CA PRO A 158 0.41 -4.53 41.58
C PRO A 158 1.54 -4.78 40.53
N PRO A 159 2.59 -3.94 40.41
CA PRO A 159 2.70 -2.96 39.34
C PRO A 159 3.92 -3.19 38.42
N THR A 160 3.82 -2.83 37.14
CA THR A 160 4.95 -2.27 36.37
C THR A 160 4.48 -1.72 35.02
N ASP A 161 4.53 -0.39 34.92
CA ASP A 161 4.89 0.44 33.77
C ASP A 161 4.92 -0.19 32.37
N THR A 162 3.99 0.18 31.49
CA THR A 162 4.14 1.32 30.55
C THR A 162 3.12 1.28 29.41
N LEU A 163 2.44 2.42 29.23
CA LEU A 163 1.89 2.97 27.97
C LEU A 163 0.74 2.21 27.28
N SER A 164 -0.41 2.18 27.96
CA SER A 164 -1.70 2.04 27.31
C SER A 164 -2.14 3.38 26.69
N SER A 165 -2.41 3.38 25.39
CA SER A 165 -2.89 4.51 24.61
C SER A 165 -4.29 4.94 25.06
N HIS A 166 -4.39 6.04 25.80
CA HIS A 166 -5.66 6.70 26.09
C HIS A 166 -6.29 7.30 24.81
N PRO A 167 -7.63 7.24 24.63
CA PRO A 167 -8.30 8.00 23.57
C PRO A 167 -8.17 9.50 23.87
N THR A 168 -7.31 10.15 23.10
CA THR A 168 -7.05 11.60 23.14
C THR A 168 -8.23 12.33 22.52
N ASN A 169 -9.23 12.70 23.34
CA ASN A 169 -10.21 13.81 23.15
C ASN A 169 -11.42 13.67 24.11
N GLN A 170 -11.21 13.23 25.35
CA GLN A 170 -12.29 13.29 26.33
C GLN A 170 -12.34 14.69 26.95
N THR A 171 -13.38 15.45 26.62
CA THR A 171 -13.77 16.64 27.38
C THR A 171 -14.33 16.18 28.73
N HIS A 172 -13.57 16.36 29.81
CA HIS A 172 -14.06 15.98 31.14
C HIS A 172 -15.14 16.98 31.58
N LYS A 173 -16.38 16.50 31.71
CA LYS A 173 -17.49 17.24 32.31
C LYS A 173 -17.53 16.89 33.79
N ILE A 174 -17.16 17.84 34.64
CA ILE A 174 -17.18 17.66 36.09
C ILE A 174 -18.49 18.23 36.60
N LEU A 175 -19.29 17.38 37.25
CA LEU A 175 -20.49 17.78 37.98
C LEU A 175 -20.08 18.06 39.43
N SER A 176 -20.07 19.34 39.81
CA SER A 176 -19.83 19.75 41.19
C SER A 176 -21.15 20.05 41.87
N LEU A 177 -21.42 19.41 43.01
CA LEU A 177 -22.64 19.61 43.78
C LEU A 177 -22.31 20.45 45.01
N ASN A 178 -22.84 21.68 45.06
CA ASN A 178 -22.57 22.57 46.18
C ASN A 178 -23.45 22.16 47.37
N SER A 179 -22.84 21.63 48.44
CA SER A 179 -23.56 21.04 49.58
C SER A 179 -24.43 22.01 50.35
N LYS A 180 -24.13 23.32 50.33
CA LYS A 180 -24.93 24.36 51.02
C LYS A 180 -26.16 24.79 50.20
N THR A 181 -26.07 24.76 48.88
CA THR A 181 -27.17 25.23 48.00
C THR A 181 -27.88 24.10 47.26
N LYS A 182 -27.39 22.85 47.39
CA LYS A 182 -27.83 21.64 46.68
C LYS A 182 -27.92 21.80 45.15
N LYS A 183 -27.28 22.84 44.58
CA LYS A 183 -27.25 23.09 43.15
C LYS A 183 -26.09 22.33 42.52
N VAL A 184 -26.39 21.67 41.40
CA VAL A 184 -25.40 20.97 40.56
C VAL A 184 -24.88 21.97 39.53
N THR A 185 -23.57 22.21 39.54
CA THR A 185 -22.88 23.04 38.55
C THR A 185 -22.03 22.16 37.66
N VAL A 186 -22.21 22.26 36.35
CA VAL A 186 -21.43 21.51 35.36
C VAL A 186 -20.31 22.40 34.84
N SER A 187 -19.06 22.09 35.17
CA SER A 187 -17.89 22.75 34.59
C SER A 187 -17.25 21.83 33.55
N SER A 188 -17.10 22.33 32.33
CA SER A 188 -16.45 21.61 31.23
C SER A 188 -15.06 22.19 31.02
N PHE A 189 -14.03 21.38 31.23
CA PHE A 189 -12.65 21.76 30.92
C PHE A 189 -12.25 21.14 29.58
N THR A 190 -11.95 21.98 28.60
CA THR A 190 -11.33 21.60 27.33
C THR A 190 -9.86 22.01 27.39
N SER A 191 -8.96 21.04 27.30
CA SER A 191 -7.53 21.29 27.15
C SER A 191 -7.27 21.95 25.79
N PRO A 192 -6.36 22.95 25.68
CA PRO A 192 -6.03 23.55 24.39
C PRO A 192 -5.49 22.49 23.44
N ALA A 193 -6.05 22.45 22.23
CA ALA A 193 -5.73 21.46 21.20
C ALA A 193 -4.24 21.51 20.85
N LYS A 194 -3.52 20.39 21.05
CA LYS A 194 -2.23 20.17 20.41
C LYS A 194 -2.44 20.21 18.89
N SER A 195 -1.81 21.18 18.25
CA SER A 195 -1.78 21.34 16.80
C SER A 195 -1.41 20.02 16.13
N ARG A 196 -2.32 19.49 15.32
CA ARG A 196 -2.04 18.35 14.46
C ARG A 196 -1.16 18.85 13.31
N SER A 197 -0.02 18.20 13.15
CA SER A 197 0.83 18.28 11.96
C SER A 197 -0.01 17.98 10.72
N ALA A 198 0.06 18.88 9.75
CA ALA A 198 -0.47 18.67 8.41
C ALA A 198 0.32 17.54 7.73
N SER A 199 -0.29 16.35 7.68
CA SER A 199 0.12 15.29 6.75
C SER A 199 -1.15 14.67 6.19
N ARG A 200 -1.76 15.39 5.25
CA ARG A 200 -2.91 14.92 4.47
C ARG A 200 -2.81 15.26 2.98
N ASP A 201 -1.57 15.34 2.46
CA ASP A 201 -1.30 15.53 1.02
C ASP A 201 -0.43 14.43 0.39
N CYS A 202 -0.29 13.27 1.04
CA CYS A 202 0.52 12.16 0.50
C CYS A 202 -0.28 10.93 0.03
N ALA A 203 -1.61 11.01 -0.11
CA ALA A 203 -2.41 9.87 -0.57
C ALA A 203 -2.78 9.90 -2.06
N ALA A 204 -2.43 10.97 -2.79
CA ALA A 204 -2.74 11.12 -4.22
C ALA A 204 -1.56 10.79 -5.16
N LYS A 205 -0.39 10.40 -4.63
CA LYS A 205 0.82 10.08 -5.43
C LYS A 205 1.38 8.66 -5.20
N GLU A 206 0.64 7.79 -4.53
CA GLU A 206 1.03 6.38 -4.33
C GLU A 206 0.49 5.43 -5.40
N ALA A 207 -0.35 5.90 -6.33
CA ALA A 207 -0.78 5.09 -7.47
C ALA A 207 0.25 5.06 -8.62
N ASP A 208 1.29 5.89 -8.56
CA ASP A 208 2.27 6.07 -9.66
C ASP A 208 3.69 5.57 -9.30
N LYS A 209 3.92 5.13 -8.05
CA LYS A 209 5.26 4.73 -7.58
C LYS A 209 5.56 3.23 -7.68
N GLU A 210 4.60 2.40 -8.05
CA GLU A 210 4.79 0.95 -8.19
C GLU A 210 4.56 0.46 -9.62
N GLN A 211 4.73 1.35 -10.61
CA GLN A 211 5.09 0.88 -11.94
C GLN A 211 6.58 0.58 -11.88
N ALA A 212 6.92 -0.68 -11.60
CA ALA A 212 8.29 -1.18 -11.60
C ALA A 212 9.06 -0.56 -12.77
N ARG A 213 10.11 0.21 -12.42
CA ARG A 213 10.81 1.15 -13.30
C ARG A 213 11.29 0.41 -14.55
N ARG A 214 10.53 0.53 -15.66
CA ARG A 214 10.92 -0.08 -16.93
C ARG A 214 12.13 0.69 -17.46
N VAL A 215 13.23 -0.01 -17.66
CA VAL A 215 14.41 0.56 -18.30
C VAL A 215 14.02 0.89 -19.75
N PRO A 216 14.24 2.13 -20.22
CA PRO A 216 13.96 2.47 -21.60
C PRO A 216 14.77 1.57 -22.54
N PRO A 217 14.25 1.27 -23.74
CA PRO A 217 15.00 0.54 -24.74
C PRO A 217 16.34 1.25 -25.00
N PRO A 218 17.43 0.50 -25.24
CA PRO A 218 18.70 1.11 -25.57
C PRO A 218 18.51 1.99 -26.83
N PRO A 219 19.19 3.15 -26.91
CA PRO A 219 19.14 3.99 -28.09
C PRO A 219 19.50 3.16 -29.33
N PRO A 220 18.75 3.30 -30.44
CA PRO A 220 19.02 2.52 -31.66
C PRO A 220 20.36 2.88 -32.29
N GLU A 221 20.87 4.08 -32.01
CA GLU A 221 22.15 4.57 -32.53
C GLU A 221 23.22 4.45 -31.44
N VAL A 222 24.02 3.38 -31.53
CA VAL A 222 25.26 3.28 -30.77
C VAL A 222 26.25 4.22 -31.44
N GLU A 223 26.70 5.26 -30.76
CA GLU A 223 27.79 6.11 -31.25
C GLU A 223 29.02 5.24 -31.53
N PHE A 224 29.24 4.93 -32.80
CA PHE A 224 30.41 4.22 -33.28
C PHE A 224 31.35 5.20 -33.96
N VAL A 225 32.64 5.02 -33.72
CA VAL A 225 33.65 5.86 -34.36
C VAL A 225 33.77 5.38 -35.81
N LYS A 226 33.46 6.27 -36.75
CA LYS A 226 33.58 6.02 -38.20
C LYS A 226 35.02 6.09 -38.72
N ALA A 227 35.97 6.52 -37.88
CA ALA A 227 37.37 6.66 -38.27
C ALA A 227 38.08 5.29 -38.29
N ALA A 228 38.87 5.04 -39.32
CA ALA A 228 39.72 3.85 -39.40
C ALA A 228 40.80 3.89 -38.31
N PRO A 229 41.12 2.75 -37.65
CA PRO A 229 42.22 2.68 -36.71
C PRO A 229 43.54 3.07 -37.36
N ASP A 230 44.31 3.92 -36.71
CA ASP A 230 45.66 4.26 -37.16
C ASP A 230 46.57 3.01 -37.02
N PRO A 231 47.21 2.52 -38.10
CA PRO A 231 48.11 1.37 -38.03
C PRO A 231 49.32 1.57 -37.13
N LEU A 232 49.75 2.82 -36.89
CA LEU A 232 50.85 3.13 -35.98
C LEU A 232 50.40 3.17 -34.51
N ARG A 233 49.09 3.26 -34.26
CA ARG A 233 48.53 3.35 -32.91
C ARG A 233 47.19 2.62 -32.82
N PRO A 234 47.17 1.29 -33.00
CA PRO A 234 45.94 0.50 -33.08
C PRO A 234 45.12 0.51 -31.78
N TRP A 235 45.76 0.88 -30.66
CA TRP A 235 45.15 1.02 -29.33
C TRP A 235 44.76 2.47 -28.99
N ALA A 236 44.78 3.39 -29.96
CA ALA A 236 44.32 4.76 -29.74
C ALA A 236 42.81 4.81 -29.52
N ASN A 237 42.37 5.49 -28.45
CA ASN A 237 40.96 5.76 -28.19
C ASN A 237 40.42 6.72 -29.26
N LEU A 238 39.56 6.20 -30.13
CA LEU A 238 38.91 7.01 -31.17
C LEU A 238 37.63 7.73 -30.64
N ARG A 239 37.19 7.41 -29.42
CA ARG A 239 36.03 8.03 -28.76
C ARG A 239 36.45 9.25 -27.95
N GLY A 240 36.57 10.40 -28.64
CA GLY A 240 36.50 11.76 -28.09
C GLY A 240 37.09 12.00 -26.69
N THR A 241 38.40 12.21 -26.61
CA THR A 241 39.16 13.15 -25.75
C THR A 241 40.61 12.68 -25.76
N SER A 242 41.54 13.54 -26.16
CA SER A 242 42.98 13.26 -26.06
C SER A 242 43.34 13.12 -24.59
N VAL A 243 43.54 11.89 -24.12
CA VAL A 243 44.04 11.66 -22.76
C VAL A 243 45.50 12.13 -22.72
N THR A 244 45.73 13.28 -22.09
CA THR A 244 47.08 13.81 -21.87
C THR A 244 47.68 13.12 -20.65
N TYR A 245 48.81 12.43 -20.83
CA TYR A 245 49.55 11.86 -19.72
C TYR A 245 50.04 12.97 -18.79
N VAL A 246 49.60 12.96 -17.53
CA VAL A 246 50.12 13.83 -16.48
C VAL A 246 51.21 13.05 -15.74
N PRO A 247 52.51 13.42 -15.88
CA PRO A 247 53.58 12.72 -15.18
C PRO A 247 53.43 12.88 -13.67
N ALA A 248 53.78 11.81 -12.93
CA ALA A 248 53.75 11.82 -11.47
C ALA A 248 54.63 12.98 -10.93
N PRO A 249 54.17 13.71 -9.90
CA PRO A 249 54.94 14.80 -9.32
C PRO A 249 56.28 14.27 -8.79
N LYS A 250 57.35 14.95 -9.18
CA LYS A 250 58.72 14.61 -8.77
C LYS A 250 58.83 14.81 -7.25
N VAL A 251 58.81 13.72 -6.50
CA VAL A 251 59.08 13.76 -5.05
C VAL A 251 60.52 14.26 -4.90
N MET A 252 60.68 15.52 -4.49
CA MET A 252 62.00 16.04 -4.13
C MET A 252 62.45 15.31 -2.87
N ALA A 253 63.34 14.33 -3.05
CA ALA A 253 64.03 13.67 -1.97
C ALA A 253 64.78 14.75 -1.17
N ILE A 254 64.28 15.02 0.03
CA ILE A 254 64.99 15.78 1.05
C ILE A 254 66.25 14.99 1.36
N LEU A 255 67.40 15.54 0.97
CA LEU A 255 68.72 15.02 1.29
C LEU A 255 68.87 14.93 2.81
N GLY A 256 68.75 13.73 3.36
CA GLY A 256 69.16 13.42 4.73
C GLY A 256 70.70 13.49 4.84
N PRO A 257 71.24 13.97 5.97
CA PRO A 257 72.67 14.21 6.12
C PRO A 257 73.46 12.89 6.21
N LYS A 258 74.61 12.86 5.52
CA LYS A 258 75.62 11.79 5.61
C LYS A 258 76.19 11.76 7.04
N SER A 259 75.93 10.69 7.79
CA SER A 259 76.73 10.34 8.97
C SER A 259 77.84 9.38 8.56
N SER A 260 79.07 9.90 8.57
CA SER A 260 80.31 9.14 8.56
C SER A 260 80.49 8.39 9.88
N SER A 261 80.84 7.11 9.83
CA SER A 261 81.45 6.40 10.96
C SER A 261 82.57 5.51 10.43
N SER A 262 83.78 5.84 10.89
CA SER A 262 84.99 5.03 10.89
C SER A 262 84.86 3.81 11.79
#